data_AF-A0A3D5CCT8-F1
#
_entry.id   AF-A0A3D5CCT8-F1
#
_cell.length_a   1.000
_cell.length_b   1.000
_cell.length_c   1.000
_cell.angle_alpha   90.00
_cell.angle_beta   90.00
_cell.angle_gamma   90.00
#
_symmetry.space_group_name_H-M   'P 1'
#
loop_
_entity.id
_entity.type
_entity.pdbx_description
1 polymer ?
#
loop_
_entity_poly.entity_id
_entity_poly.type
_entity_poly.pdbx_seq_one_letter_code
_entity_poly.pdbx_strand_id
1 'polypeptide(L)'
;MSRVVIVGASVGGLKTAQALRSEGFEGEIVLIDQERHPTYDKPPLSKKYLTGETARHEIELLSEHETRGIGAISIFGTPAASVDLEGQVVTLADGAAVSYDTLV
;
A
#
# COMPACT_ATOMS: atom_id res chain seq x y z
N MET A 1 10.35 -1.58 -17.24
CA MET A 1 10.00 -1.81 -15.83
C MET A 1 8.85 -2.78 -15.80
N SER A 2 9.05 -3.93 -15.16
CA SER A 2 8.06 -4.99 -15.02
C SER A 2 7.36 -4.94 -13.65
N ARG A 3 8.00 -4.41 -12.60
CA ARG A 3 7.47 -4.40 -11.24
C ARG A 3 7.86 -3.15 -10.44
N VAL A 4 6.86 -2.46 -9.90
CA VAL A 4 7.02 -1.39 -8.89
C VAL A 4 6.60 -1.93 -7.53
N VAL A 5 7.49 -1.85 -6.54
CA VAL A 5 7.19 -2.16 -5.14
C VAL A 5 7.03 -0.85 -4.38
N ILE A 6 5.96 -0.74 -3.60
CA ILE A 6 5.61 0.43 -2.81
C ILE A 6 5.55 -0.02 -1.34
N VAL A 7 6.41 0.54 -0.49
CA VAL A 7 6.44 0.26 0.95
C VAL A 7 5.64 1.31 1.70
N GLY A 8 4.52 0.89 2.28
CA GLY A 8 3.50 1.70 2.91
C GLY A 8 2.28 1.86 2.01
N ALA A 9 1.13 1.32 2.44
CA ALA A 9 -0.16 1.37 1.75
C ALA A 9 -1.14 2.34 2.43
N SER A 10 -0.65 3.35 3.13
CA SER A 10 -1.46 4.51 3.53
C SER A 10 -1.71 5.45 2.32
N VAL A 11 -2.14 6.69 2.57
CA VAL A 11 -2.51 7.65 1.51
C VAL A 11 -1.42 7.79 0.44
N GLY A 12 -0.15 7.90 0.85
CA GLY A 12 0.98 8.08 -0.05
C GLY A 12 1.11 6.93 -1.05
N GLY A 13 1.33 5.71 -0.58
CA GLY A 13 1.52 4.57 -1.46
C GLY A 13 0.29 4.24 -2.29
N LEU A 14 -0.91 4.46 -1.74
CA LEU A 14 -2.13 4.28 -2.50
C LEU A 14 -2.25 5.28 -3.65
N LYS A 15 -1.95 6.57 -3.39
CA LYS A 15 -1.96 7.60 -4.44
C LYS A 15 -0.90 7.32 -5.50
N THR A 16 0.26 6.81 -5.11
CA THR A 16 1.28 6.34 -6.07
C THR A 16 0.73 5.23 -6.96
N ALA A 17 0.11 4.19 -6.39
CA ALA A 17 -0.47 3.09 -7.16
C ALA A 17 -1.58 3.55 -8.12
N GLN A 18 -2.45 4.46 -7.66
CA GLN A 18 -3.48 5.08 -8.50
C GLN A 18 -2.87 5.87 -9.66
N ALA A 19 -1.86 6.70 -9.38
CA ALA A 19 -1.19 7.51 -10.39
C ALA A 19 -0.49 6.64 -11.44
N LEU A 20 0.20 5.57 -11.02
CA LEU A 20 0.80 4.62 -11.95
C LEU A 20 -0.25 4.07 -12.92
N ARG A 21 -1.41 3.62 -12.42
CA ARG A 21 -2.48 3.10 -13.27
C ARG A 21 -3.12 4.16 -14.16
N SER A 22 -3.38 5.36 -13.65
CA SER A 22 -3.98 6.42 -14.45
C SER A 22 -3.06 6.90 -15.57
N GLU A 23 -1.74 6.82 -15.39
CA GLU A 23 -0.72 7.17 -16.38
C GLU A 23 -0.35 6.00 -17.31
N GLY A 24 -1.10 4.88 -17.26
CA GLY A 24 -0.92 3.75 -18.18
C GLY A 24 0.23 2.81 -17.86
N PHE A 25 0.69 2.76 -16.60
CA PHE A 25 1.62 1.72 -16.18
C PHE A 25 0.91 0.36 -16.16
N GLU A 26 1.34 -0.53 -17.04
CA GLU A 26 0.78 -1.89 -17.19
C GLU A 26 1.57 -2.96 -16.41
N GLY A 27 2.67 -2.58 -15.76
CA GLY A 27 3.50 -3.51 -14.99
C GLY A 27 2.86 -3.92 -13.66
N GLU A 28 3.52 -4.82 -12.95
CA GLU A 28 3.07 -5.28 -11.64
C GLU A 28 3.28 -4.18 -10.59
N ILE A 29 2.28 -3.96 -9.74
CA ILE A 29 2.38 -3.09 -8.57
C ILE A 29 2.23 -3.97 -7.34
N VAL A 30 3.19 -3.88 -6.41
CA VAL A 30 3.14 -4.57 -5.11
C VAL A 30 3.08 -3.51 -4.02
N LEU A 31 2.06 -3.56 -3.17
CA LEU A 31 1.90 -2.73 -1.98
C LEU A 31 2.24 -3.55 -0.75
N ILE A 32 3.24 -3.14 0.02
CA ILE A 32 3.64 -3.77 1.28
C ILE A 32 3.24 -2.86 2.43
N ASP A 33 2.53 -3.37 3.43
CA ASP A 33 2.23 -2.61 4.66
C ASP A 33 2.28 -3.51 5.90
N GLN A 34 2.71 -2.92 7.02
CA GLN A 34 2.66 -3.55 8.33
C GLN A 34 1.22 -3.66 8.86
N GLU A 35 0.34 -2.76 8.45
CA GLU A 35 -1.05 -2.73 8.87
C GLU A 35 -1.86 -3.81 8.13
N ARG A 36 -2.82 -4.44 8.82
CA ARG A 36 -3.70 -5.47 8.24
C ARG A 36 -4.97 -4.91 7.63
N HIS A 37 -5.18 -3.61 7.77
CA HIS A 37 -6.42 -2.95 7.37
C HIS A 37 -6.25 -2.29 6.00
N PRO A 38 -7.31 -2.25 5.17
CA PRO A 38 -7.33 -1.42 3.98
C PRO A 38 -7.01 0.03 4.31
N THR A 39 -6.49 0.79 3.35
CA THR A 39 -6.12 2.19 3.51
C THR A 39 -7.27 3.02 4.08
N TYR A 40 -7.01 3.75 5.17
CA TYR A 40 -7.99 4.59 5.84
C TYR A 40 -7.41 5.97 6.20
N ASP A 41 -8.28 6.93 6.43
CA ASP A 41 -7.95 8.29 6.80
C ASP A 41 -7.50 8.33 8.27
N LYS A 42 -6.25 8.75 8.49
CA LYS A 42 -5.65 8.83 9.82
C LYS A 42 -6.11 10.07 10.62
N PRO A 43 -6.26 11.28 10.04
CA PRO A 43 -6.72 12.47 10.76
C PRO A 43 -7.98 12.35 11.64
N PRO A 44 -9.05 11.61 11.25
CA PRO A 44 -10.22 11.39 12.09
C PRO A 44 -9.94 10.55 13.33
N LEU A 45 -8.90 9.70 13.33
CA LEU A 45 -8.58 8.77 14.43
C LEU A 45 -8.27 9.45 15.76
N SER A 46 -7.80 10.70 15.73
CA SER A 46 -7.56 11.50 16.95
C SER A 46 -8.72 12.43 17.31
N LYS A 47 -9.83 12.39 16.55
CA LYS A 47 -10.93 13.35 16.63
C LYS A 47 -12.28 12.63 16.56
N LYS A 48 -13.04 12.83 15.47
CA LYS A 48 -14.41 12.35 15.30
C LYS A 48 -14.54 10.83 15.40
N TYR A 49 -13.54 10.07 14.96
CA TYR A 49 -13.53 8.62 15.14
C TYR A 49 -13.32 8.24 16.62
N LEU A 50 -12.43 8.96 17.33
CA LEU A 50 -12.18 8.74 18.75
C LEU A 50 -13.41 9.07 19.62
N THR A 51 -14.18 10.08 19.23
CA THR A 51 -15.42 10.49 19.92
C THR A 51 -16.64 9.67 19.51
N GLY A 52 -16.52 8.77 18.52
CA GLY A 52 -17.62 7.95 18.01
C GLY A 52 -18.58 8.68 17.07
N GLU A 53 -18.23 9.88 16.60
CA GLU A 53 -19.00 10.67 15.62
C GLU A 53 -18.84 10.17 14.18
N THR A 54 -17.86 9.30 13.92
CA THR A 54 -17.58 8.74 12.59
C THR A 54 -17.40 7.23 12.70
N ALA A 55 -18.11 6.50 11.87
CA ALA A 55 -18.02 5.04 11.77
C ALA A 55 -16.81 4.61 10.95
N ARG A 56 -16.39 3.34 11.11
CA ARG A 56 -15.22 2.79 10.42
C ARG A 56 -15.30 2.90 8.89
N HIS A 57 -16.45 2.62 8.31
CA HIS A 57 -16.62 2.68 6.85
C HIS A 57 -16.49 4.11 6.30
N GLU A 58 -16.69 5.14 7.13
CA GLU A 58 -16.58 6.55 6.73
C GLU A 58 -15.13 7.04 6.70
N ILE A 59 -14.19 6.30 7.30
CA ILE A 59 -12.76 6.62 7.24
C ILE A 59 -12.01 5.76 6.22
N GLU A 60 -12.66 4.81 5.56
CA GLU A 60 -12.02 4.04 4.48
C GLU A 60 -11.76 4.93 3.27
N LEU A 61 -10.53 4.92 2.76
CA LEU A 61 -10.13 5.83 1.67
C LEU A 61 -10.48 5.30 0.28
N LEU A 62 -10.76 4.00 0.17
CA LEU A 62 -11.22 3.37 -1.05
C LEU A 62 -12.27 2.32 -0.74
N SER A 63 -13.23 2.23 -1.66
CA SER A 63 -14.07 1.06 -1.79
C SER A 63 -13.27 -0.15 -2.27
N GLU A 64 -13.81 -1.35 -2.03
CA GLU A 64 -13.25 -2.58 -2.61
C GLU A 64 -13.16 -2.52 -4.14
N HIS A 65 -14.12 -1.85 -4.80
CA HIS A 65 -14.14 -1.72 -6.25
C HIS A 65 -12.94 -0.89 -6.75
N GLU A 66 -12.67 0.25 -6.12
CA GLU A 66 -11.51 1.09 -6.47
C GLU A 66 -10.20 0.37 -6.20
N THR A 67 -10.12 -0.36 -5.08
CA THR A 67 -8.94 -1.19 -4.76
C THR A 67 -8.70 -2.26 -5.82
N ARG A 68 -9.76 -2.96 -6.25
CA ARG A 68 -9.67 -3.94 -7.35
C ARG A 68 -9.28 -3.29 -8.67
N GLY A 69 -9.74 -2.06 -8.95
CA GLY A 69 -9.38 -1.30 -10.15
C GLY A 69 -7.90 -0.96 -10.27
N ILE A 70 -7.18 -0.88 -9.14
CA ILE A 70 -5.71 -0.69 -9.15
C ILE A 70 -4.99 -1.97 -9.59
N GLY A 71 -5.55 -3.15 -9.32
CA GLY A 71 -4.92 -4.43 -9.67
C GLY A 71 -3.52 -4.59 -9.06
N ALA A 72 -3.31 -4.09 -7.84
CA ALA A 72 -2.07 -4.25 -7.10
C ALA A 72 -2.09 -5.54 -6.27
N ILE A 73 -0.93 -6.20 -6.18
CA ILE A 73 -0.69 -7.28 -5.21
C ILE A 73 -0.50 -6.62 -3.85
N SER A 74 -1.30 -7.01 -2.86
CA SER A 74 -1.23 -6.45 -1.50
C SER A 74 -0.63 -7.45 -0.53
N ILE A 75 0.47 -7.06 0.11
CA ILE A 75 1.15 -7.80 1.17
C ILE A 75 0.95 -7.00 2.46
N PHE A 76 -0.11 -7.33 3.21
CA PHE A 76 -0.50 -6.63 4.43
C PHE A 76 -0.26 -7.47 5.68
N GLY A 77 0.07 -6.79 6.77
CA GLY A 77 0.39 -7.45 8.04
C GLY A 77 1.82 -7.99 8.15
N THR A 78 2.62 -7.86 7.08
CA THR A 78 4.02 -8.26 7.05
C THR A 78 4.87 -7.04 6.66
N PRO A 79 5.54 -6.38 7.63
CA PRO A 79 6.35 -5.20 7.35
C PRO A 79 7.56 -5.55 6.47
N ALA A 80 7.94 -4.60 5.61
CA ALA A 80 9.29 -4.59 5.05
C ALA A 80 10.31 -4.39 6.18
N ALA A 81 11.33 -5.26 6.24
CA ALA A 81 12.35 -5.27 7.28
C ALA A 81 13.69 -4.71 6.80
N SER A 82 14.05 -4.92 5.53
CA SER A 82 15.27 -4.35 4.93
C SER A 82 15.15 -4.19 3.42
N VAL A 83 16.06 -3.42 2.84
CA VAL A 83 16.21 -3.24 1.39
C VAL A 83 17.65 -3.50 0.98
N ASP A 84 17.83 -4.29 -0.07
CA ASP A 84 19.08 -4.45 -0.81
C ASP A 84 18.96 -3.67 -2.14
N LEU A 85 19.68 -2.57 -2.25
CA LEU A 85 19.64 -1.68 -3.42
C LEU A 85 20.42 -2.25 -4.61
N GLU A 86 21.47 -3.03 -4.37
CA GLU A 86 22.29 -3.62 -5.43
C GLU A 86 21.60 -4.85 -6.00
N GLY A 87 21.06 -5.71 -5.13
CA GLY A 87 20.25 -6.87 -5.50
C GLY A 87 18.82 -6.53 -5.93
N GLN A 88 18.36 -5.29 -5.69
CA GLN A 88 17.00 -4.81 -5.96
C GLN A 88 15.90 -5.65 -5.30
N VAL A 89 16.04 -5.88 -4.00
CA VAL A 89 15.14 -6.74 -3.20
C VAL A 89 14.72 -6.04 -1.91
N VAL A 90 13.43 -6.14 -1.57
CA VAL A 90 12.90 -5.86 -0.23
C VAL A 90 12.76 -7.18 0.52
N THR A 91 13.34 -7.27 1.72
CA THR A 91 13.13 -8.41 2.62
C THR A 91 12.04 -8.07 3.61
N LEU A 92 11.05 -8.94 3.74
CA LEU A 92 9.95 -8.83 4.69
C LEU A 92 10.32 -9.41 6.06
N ALA A 93 9.58 -9.04 7.10
CA ALA A 93 9.84 -9.49 8.46
C ALA A 93 9.64 -11.01 8.67
N ASP A 94 8.91 -11.69 7.80
CA ASP A 94 8.79 -13.14 7.77
C ASP A 94 9.92 -13.85 7.00
N GLY A 95 10.87 -13.08 6.46
CA GLY A 95 12.00 -13.58 5.67
C GLY A 95 11.71 -13.73 4.18
N ALA A 96 10.47 -13.46 3.72
CA ALA A 96 10.18 -13.45 2.29
C ALA A 96 10.91 -12.30 1.58
N ALA A 97 11.30 -12.53 0.33
CA ALA A 97 12.00 -11.57 -0.50
C ALA A 97 11.14 -11.14 -1.69
N VAL A 98 11.03 -9.83 -1.92
CA VAL A 98 10.27 -9.23 -3.02
C VAL A 98 11.23 -8.43 -3.90
N SER A 99 11.50 -8.92 -5.11
CA SER A 99 12.30 -8.19 -6.09
C SER A 99 11.53 -7.01 -6.67
N TYR A 100 12.24 -5.97 -7.11
CA TYR A 100 11.65 -4.78 -7.74
C TYR A 100 12.50 -4.28 -8.90
N ASP A 101 11.88 -3.62 -9.88
CA ASP A 101 12.59 -2.75 -10.82
C ASP A 101 12.61 -1.30 -10.32
N THR A 102 11.62 -0.94 -9.51
CA THR A 102 11.49 0.38 -8.88
C THR A 102 10.87 0.25 -7.52
N LEU A 103 11.44 0.97 -6.56
CA LEU A 103 11.00 1.01 -5.18
C LEU A 103 10.51 2.41 -4.85
N VAL A 104 9.35 2.48 -4.18
CA VAL A 104 8.76 3.70 -3.63
C VAL A 104 8.56 3.55 -2.13
#